data_AF-A0A0B6ZKU4-F1
#
_entry.id   AF-A0A0B6ZKU4-F1
#
_cell.length_a   1.000
_cell.length_b   1.000
_cell.length_c   1.000
_cell.angle_alpha   90.00
_cell.angle_beta   90.00
_cell.angle_gamma   90.00
#
_symmetry.space_group_name_H-M   'P 1'
#
loop_
_entity.id
_entity.type
_entity.pdbx_description
1 polymer ?
#
loop_
_entity_poly.entity_id
_entity_poly.type
_entity_poly.pdbx_seq_one_letter_code
_entity_poly.pdbx_strand_id
1 'polypeptide(L)'
;MSDDEHPVEAAQVEEHHEEKSHDHFEFPLDSNEAKLAMEEAKRARLEKQAADLAEYEETRKLEREKEEEEIRSLKEKRIQRQKERVEEEKRLVHVRAQEEVKRKAEEEERRRKKAEEEVRVKDERDRKKKEAEERLKPKGRNFKISKKSESEKEKPGNQLDAIMTKEELQKSKEQLEEEKQAILAQRIQPLITEGLSSEKLAEKARDLNDHIRRLEGDKYDLEQRFKRQQYDMIELAERSRQMNKGKAKRGVATVQVDESFDRLADKFTSAPPKIQLCSKYERHTDHRSYKERMVLFEELAKDPPPPEINRLGTPQKGQDEGAAETAQESAE
;
A
#
# COMPACT_ATOMS: atom_id res chain seq x y z
N MET A 1 -26.80 17.27 17.14
CA MET A 1 -25.77 17.96 17.94
C MET A 1 -26.53 18.49 19.13
N SER A 2 -26.24 17.95 20.30
CA SER A 2 -26.84 18.36 21.56
C SER A 2 -26.05 19.57 22.03
N ASP A 3 -26.73 20.70 22.13
CA ASP A 3 -26.21 21.95 22.67
C ASP A 3 -25.99 21.77 24.17
N ASP A 4 -24.74 21.91 24.61
CA ASP A 4 -24.36 21.98 26.03
C ASP A 4 -24.10 23.47 26.32
N GLU A 5 -25.13 24.15 26.85
CA GLU A 5 -25.00 25.51 27.37
C GLU A 5 -24.28 25.46 28.73
N HIS A 6 -23.14 26.12 28.81
CA HIS A 6 -22.54 26.51 30.08
C HIS A 6 -22.72 28.02 30.28
N PRO A 7 -23.35 28.46 31.39
CA PRO A 7 -23.48 29.88 31.71
C PRO A 7 -22.14 30.41 32.21
N VAL A 8 -21.61 31.45 31.56
CA VAL A 8 -20.40 32.16 32.01
C VAL A 8 -20.82 33.18 33.06
N GLU A 9 -20.43 32.92 34.30
CA GLU A 9 -20.64 33.77 35.46
C GLU A 9 -19.83 35.07 35.33
N ALA A 10 -20.53 36.20 35.28
CA ALA A 10 -19.92 37.53 35.16
C ALA A 10 -19.26 37.93 36.48
N ALA A 11 -17.93 37.93 36.51
CA ALA A 11 -17.13 38.47 37.59
C ALA A 11 -17.35 40.00 37.70
N GLN A 12 -17.96 40.43 38.80
CA GLN A 12 -18.06 41.83 39.19
C GLN A 12 -16.68 42.29 39.69
N VAL A 13 -16.08 43.24 38.98
CA VAL A 13 -14.88 43.96 39.43
C VAL A 13 -15.38 45.23 40.12
N GLU A 14 -15.29 45.28 41.46
CA GLU A 14 -15.47 46.52 42.22
C GLU A 14 -14.27 47.43 41.97
N GLU A 15 -14.51 48.54 41.26
CA GLU A 15 -13.55 49.63 41.12
C GLU A 15 -13.86 50.70 42.18
N HIS A 16 -13.02 50.79 43.21
CA HIS A 16 -13.08 51.85 44.22
C HIS A 16 -12.62 53.18 43.61
N HIS A 17 -13.56 54.09 43.32
CA HIS A 17 -13.26 55.48 43.02
C HIS A 17 -13.39 56.35 44.27
N GLU A 18 -12.25 56.88 44.71
CA GLU A 18 -12.12 57.83 45.83
C GLU A 18 -12.59 59.22 45.35
N GLU A 19 -13.73 59.70 45.87
CA GLU A 19 -14.27 61.04 45.60
C GLU A 19 -13.36 62.12 46.23
N LYS A 20 -12.58 62.83 45.41
CA LYS A 20 -12.04 64.14 45.76
C LYS A 20 -13.06 65.21 45.37
N SER A 21 -13.63 65.89 46.36
CA SER A 21 -14.51 67.04 46.18
C SER A 21 -13.75 68.18 45.49
N HIS A 22 -14.12 68.47 44.25
CA HIS A 22 -13.71 69.67 43.54
C HIS A 22 -14.85 70.69 43.65
N ASP A 23 -14.58 71.81 44.33
CA ASP A 23 -15.56 72.87 44.56
C ASP A 23 -16.13 73.39 43.23
N HIS A 24 -17.45 73.29 43.10
CA HIS A 24 -18.18 73.72 41.91
C HIS A 24 -18.42 75.23 41.94
N PHE A 25 -17.55 75.97 41.27
CA PHE A 25 -17.78 77.39 40.97
C PHE A 25 -18.65 77.49 39.70
N GLU A 26 -19.96 77.64 39.88
CA GLU A 26 -20.90 77.85 38.76
C GLU A 26 -20.75 79.28 38.21
N PHE A 27 -20.14 79.40 37.03
CA PHE A 27 -20.35 80.55 36.15
C PHE A 27 -21.64 80.29 35.34
N PRO A 28 -22.69 81.10 35.50
CA PRO A 28 -23.87 80.99 34.67
C PRO A 28 -23.65 81.77 33.38
N LEU A 29 -23.68 81.11 32.22
CA LEU A 29 -24.15 81.60 30.91
C LEU A 29 -23.96 80.50 29.82
N ASP A 30 -25.05 80.13 29.14
CA ASP A 30 -25.21 79.29 27.93
C ASP A 30 -24.91 77.77 27.96
N SER A 31 -25.29 77.11 29.05
CA SER A 31 -24.99 75.69 29.31
C SER A 31 -25.96 74.64 28.71
N ASN A 32 -26.99 75.03 27.95
CA ASN A 32 -27.92 74.08 27.32
C ASN A 32 -27.54 73.78 25.86
N GLU A 33 -27.23 74.82 25.08
CA GLU A 33 -26.84 74.70 23.67
C GLU A 33 -25.46 74.05 23.50
N ALA A 34 -24.49 74.40 24.35
CA ALA A 34 -23.17 73.77 24.34
C ALA A 34 -23.21 72.28 24.73
N LYS A 35 -24.14 71.88 25.62
CA LYS A 35 -24.34 70.46 25.98
C LYS A 35 -25.03 69.68 24.87
N LEU A 36 -26.05 70.26 24.23
CA LEU A 36 -26.71 69.69 23.06
C LEU A 36 -25.71 69.50 21.90
N ALA A 37 -24.86 70.50 21.62
CA ALA A 37 -23.82 70.41 20.60
C ALA A 37 -22.76 69.33 20.91
N MET A 38 -22.39 69.15 22.18
CA MET A 38 -21.45 68.09 22.58
C MET A 38 -22.09 66.69 22.49
N GLU A 39 -23.37 66.57 22.84
CA GLU A 39 -24.12 65.32 22.68
C GLU A 39 -24.30 64.94 21.21
N GLU A 40 -24.60 65.92 20.35
CA GLU A 40 -24.68 65.74 18.90
C GLU A 40 -23.33 65.32 18.31
N ALA A 41 -22.22 65.94 18.72
CA ALA A 41 -20.88 65.53 18.32
C ALA A 41 -20.54 64.10 18.77
N LYS A 42 -21.00 63.69 19.97
CA LYS A 42 -20.83 62.31 20.46
C LYS A 42 -21.67 61.32 19.66
N ARG A 43 -22.91 61.66 19.33
CA ARG A 43 -23.78 60.84 18.47
C ARG A 43 -23.20 60.72 17.05
N ALA A 44 -22.75 61.81 16.45
CA ALA A 44 -22.09 61.79 15.14
C ALA A 44 -20.81 60.94 15.13
N ARG A 45 -20.04 60.92 16.23
CA ARG A 45 -18.88 60.04 16.38
C ARG A 45 -19.28 58.56 16.46
N LEU A 46 -20.32 58.23 17.22
CA LEU A 46 -20.84 56.86 17.32
C LEU A 46 -21.44 56.38 15.99
N GLU A 47 -22.14 57.26 15.29
CA GLU A 47 -22.71 56.96 13.97
C GLU A 47 -21.61 56.71 12.92
N LYS A 48 -20.53 57.50 12.92
CA LYS A 48 -19.35 57.22 12.08
C LYS A 48 -18.72 55.87 12.41
N GLN A 49 -18.52 55.56 13.69
CA GLN A 49 -17.98 54.26 14.10
C GLN A 49 -18.90 53.10 13.69
N ALA A 50 -20.21 53.27 13.78
CA ALA A 50 -21.18 52.26 13.34
C ALA A 50 -21.17 52.10 11.82
N ALA A 51 -21.04 53.19 11.06
CA ALA A 51 -20.91 53.16 9.61
C ALA A 51 -19.62 52.47 9.16
N ASP A 52 -18.48 52.78 9.78
CA ASP A 52 -17.19 52.15 9.50
C ASP A 52 -17.23 50.64 9.79
N LEU A 53 -17.89 50.24 10.89
CA LEU A 53 -18.09 48.82 11.23
C LEU A 53 -19.00 48.12 10.22
N ALA A 54 -20.09 48.76 9.79
CA ALA A 54 -20.99 48.20 8.78
C ALA A 54 -20.28 48.03 7.43
N GLU A 55 -19.48 49.00 6.99
CA GLU A 55 -18.67 48.89 5.77
C GLU A 55 -17.63 47.76 5.87
N TYR A 56 -16.99 47.60 7.04
CA TYR A 56 -16.10 46.47 7.30
C TYR A 56 -16.81 45.11 7.26
N GLU A 57 -18.03 45.02 7.78
CA GLU A 57 -18.83 43.79 7.72
C GLU A 57 -19.23 43.45 6.28
N GLU A 58 -19.68 44.43 5.50
CA GLU A 58 -20.06 44.24 4.10
C GLU A 58 -18.87 43.85 3.22
N THR A 59 -17.71 44.47 3.41
CA THR A 59 -16.47 44.06 2.72
C THR A 59 -16.08 42.63 3.06
N ARG A 60 -16.18 42.21 4.33
CA ARG A 60 -15.93 40.82 4.74
C ARG A 60 -16.95 39.82 4.23
N LYS A 61 -18.21 40.22 4.04
CA LYS A 61 -19.23 39.38 3.38
C LYS A 61 -18.89 39.19 1.91
N LEU A 62 -18.54 40.27 1.20
CA LEU A 62 -18.15 40.22 -0.21
C LEU A 62 -16.87 39.40 -0.45
N GLU A 63 -15.88 39.50 0.44
CA GLU A 63 -14.68 38.65 0.37
C GLU A 63 -15.03 37.17 0.51
N ARG A 64 -15.83 36.81 1.51
CA ARG A 64 -16.29 35.42 1.70
C ARG A 64 -17.10 34.91 0.52
N GLU A 65 -18.00 35.73 -0.02
CA GLU A 65 -18.81 35.36 -1.17
C GLU A 65 -17.93 35.09 -2.40
N LYS A 66 -16.94 35.94 -2.70
CA LYS A 66 -15.98 35.72 -3.78
C LYS A 66 -15.16 34.45 -3.58
N GLU A 67 -14.66 34.21 -2.37
CA GLU A 67 -13.92 32.98 -2.05
C GLU A 67 -14.82 31.73 -2.21
N GLU A 68 -16.07 31.79 -1.77
CA GLU A 68 -17.03 30.70 -1.92
C GLU A 68 -17.40 30.43 -3.38
N GLU A 69 -17.55 31.47 -4.20
CA GLU A 69 -17.76 31.36 -5.65
C GLU A 69 -16.56 30.75 -6.35
N GLU A 70 -15.33 31.16 -5.99
CA GLU A 70 -14.12 30.57 -6.54
C GLU A 70 -14.03 29.08 -6.18
N ILE A 71 -14.26 28.73 -4.91
CA ILE A 71 -14.31 27.34 -4.44
C ILE A 71 -15.39 26.54 -5.18
N ARG A 72 -16.57 27.12 -5.39
CA ARG A 72 -17.65 26.49 -6.17
C ARG A 72 -17.22 26.23 -7.62
N SER A 73 -16.66 27.22 -8.29
CA SER A 73 -16.18 27.08 -9.67
C SER A 73 -15.08 26.01 -9.81
N LEU A 74 -14.18 25.91 -8.83
CA LEU A 74 -13.12 24.90 -8.79
C LEU A 74 -13.69 23.49 -8.55
N LYS A 75 -14.68 23.36 -7.67
CA LYS A 75 -15.41 22.09 -7.44
C LYS A 75 -16.14 21.65 -8.70
N GLU A 76 -16.82 22.55 -9.40
CA GLU A 76 -17.50 22.26 -10.67
C GLU A 76 -16.52 21.80 -11.74
N LYS A 77 -15.40 22.51 -11.94
CA LYS A 77 -14.33 22.10 -12.87
C LYS A 77 -13.74 20.73 -12.52
N ARG A 78 -13.66 20.39 -11.23
CA ARG A 78 -13.20 19.07 -10.78
C ARG A 78 -14.23 17.98 -11.10
N ILE A 79 -15.51 18.24 -10.85
CA ILE A 79 -16.61 17.33 -11.19
C ILE A 79 -16.68 17.12 -12.70
N GLN A 80 -16.51 18.18 -13.50
CA GLN A 80 -16.51 18.10 -14.96
C GLN A 80 -15.38 17.21 -15.48
N ARG A 81 -14.14 17.46 -15.04
CA ARG A 81 -13.00 16.57 -15.36
C ARG A 81 -13.19 15.14 -14.89
N GLN A 82 -13.88 14.93 -13.77
CA GLN A 82 -14.21 13.58 -13.31
C GLN A 82 -15.26 12.91 -14.21
N LYS A 83 -16.29 13.64 -14.64
CA LYS A 83 -17.29 13.13 -15.60
C LYS A 83 -16.65 12.76 -16.94
N GLU A 84 -15.79 13.63 -17.48
CA GLU A 84 -15.05 13.38 -18.72
C GLU A 84 -14.20 12.11 -18.63
N ARG A 85 -13.45 11.93 -17.54
CA ARG A 85 -12.66 10.71 -17.31
C ARG A 85 -13.52 9.45 -17.22
N VAL A 86 -14.65 9.52 -16.52
CA VAL A 86 -15.59 8.37 -16.42
C VAL A 86 -16.21 8.06 -17.79
N GLU A 87 -16.52 9.07 -18.60
CA GLU A 87 -17.03 8.88 -19.96
C GLU A 87 -15.97 8.27 -20.89
N GLU A 88 -14.72 8.72 -20.81
CA GLU A 88 -13.60 8.16 -21.56
C GLU A 88 -13.31 6.71 -21.15
N GLU A 89 -13.32 6.41 -19.85
CA GLU A 89 -13.18 5.05 -19.32
C GLU A 89 -14.31 4.14 -19.82
N LYS A 90 -15.56 4.61 -19.78
CA LYS A 90 -16.71 3.87 -20.34
C LYS A 90 -16.55 3.61 -21.84
N ARG A 91 -16.04 4.58 -22.61
CA ARG A 91 -15.77 4.40 -24.04
C ARG A 91 -14.68 3.34 -24.27
N LEU A 92 -13.58 3.41 -23.53
CA LEU A 92 -12.50 2.43 -23.60
C LEU A 92 -12.95 1.02 -23.20
N VAL A 93 -13.75 0.90 -22.15
CA VAL A 93 -14.36 -0.38 -21.72
C VAL A 93 -15.28 -0.92 -22.80
N HIS A 94 -16.08 -0.07 -23.45
CA HIS A 94 -16.95 -0.50 -24.54
C HIS A 94 -16.14 -1.00 -25.74
N VAL A 95 -15.06 -0.32 -26.13
CA VAL A 95 -14.15 -0.74 -27.21
C VAL A 95 -13.49 -2.09 -26.86
N ARG A 96 -12.97 -2.25 -25.65
CA ARG A 96 -12.37 -3.52 -25.20
C ARG A 96 -13.38 -4.66 -25.18
N ALA A 97 -14.62 -4.40 -24.75
CA ALA A 97 -15.68 -5.39 -24.78
C ALA A 97 -16.02 -5.82 -26.22
N GLN A 98 -16.05 -4.89 -27.17
CA GLN A 98 -16.24 -5.21 -28.59
C GLN A 98 -15.07 -6.02 -29.16
N GLU A 99 -13.82 -5.69 -28.81
CA GLU A 99 -12.64 -6.45 -29.23
C GLU A 99 -12.60 -7.86 -28.62
N GLU A 100 -12.96 -8.02 -27.34
CA GLU A 100 -13.07 -9.33 -26.71
C GLU A 100 -14.15 -10.21 -27.34
N VAL A 101 -15.30 -9.62 -27.71
CA VAL A 101 -16.38 -10.33 -28.41
C VAL A 101 -15.91 -10.76 -29.80
N LYS A 102 -15.21 -9.90 -30.55
CA LYS A 102 -14.61 -10.25 -31.84
C LYS A 102 -13.58 -11.37 -31.72
N ARG A 103 -12.68 -11.30 -30.72
CA ARG A 103 -11.67 -12.34 -30.46
C ARG A 103 -12.32 -13.68 -30.12
N LYS A 104 -13.35 -13.68 -29.27
CA LYS A 104 -14.10 -14.90 -28.91
C LYS A 104 -14.82 -15.49 -30.12
N ALA A 105 -15.44 -14.66 -30.97
CA ALA A 105 -16.09 -15.11 -32.20
C ALA A 105 -15.08 -15.72 -33.19
N GLU A 106 -13.90 -15.12 -33.36
CA GLU A 106 -12.83 -15.64 -34.23
C GLU A 106 -12.25 -16.97 -33.69
N GLU A 107 -12.06 -17.08 -32.37
CA GLU A 107 -11.61 -18.33 -31.75
C GLU A 107 -12.65 -19.46 -31.88
N GLU A 108 -13.94 -19.14 -31.76
CA GLU A 108 -15.03 -20.10 -31.96
C GLU A 108 -15.15 -20.53 -33.43
N GLU A 109 -15.00 -19.60 -34.38
CA GLU A 109 -14.95 -19.91 -35.81
C GLU A 109 -13.74 -20.79 -36.16
N ARG A 110 -12.56 -20.48 -35.61
CA ARG A 110 -11.35 -21.30 -35.78
C ARG A 110 -11.53 -22.69 -35.16
N ARG A 111 -12.17 -22.79 -33.99
CA ARG A 111 -12.48 -24.07 -33.35
C ARG A 111 -13.47 -24.88 -34.17
N ARG A 112 -14.49 -24.23 -34.75
CA ARG A 112 -15.46 -24.88 -35.64
C ARG A 112 -14.81 -25.42 -36.92
N LYS A 113 -13.94 -24.63 -37.58
CA LYS A 113 -13.19 -25.10 -38.76
C LYS A 113 -12.29 -26.29 -38.45
N LYS A 114 -11.59 -26.28 -37.31
CA LYS A 114 -10.77 -27.42 -36.86
C LYS A 114 -11.61 -28.66 -36.58
N ALA A 115 -12.76 -28.50 -35.93
CA ALA A 115 -13.67 -29.62 -35.66
C ALA A 115 -14.24 -30.22 -36.96
N GLU A 116 -14.61 -29.38 -37.94
CA GLU A 116 -15.09 -29.83 -39.25
C GLU A 116 -13.98 -30.54 -40.06
N GLU A 117 -12.73 -30.06 -40.00
CA GLU A 117 -11.58 -30.72 -40.62
C GLU A 117 -11.24 -32.07 -39.94
N GLU A 118 -11.26 -32.12 -38.60
CA GLU A 118 -10.99 -33.34 -37.84
C GLU A 118 -12.04 -34.42 -38.11
N VAL A 119 -13.32 -34.05 -38.25
CA VAL A 119 -14.39 -34.97 -38.65
C VAL A 119 -14.14 -35.52 -40.05
N ARG A 120 -13.74 -34.68 -41.02
CA ARG A 120 -13.41 -35.15 -42.38
C ARG A 120 -12.23 -36.13 -42.40
N VAL A 121 -11.17 -35.83 -41.64
CA VAL A 121 -9.99 -36.72 -41.52
C VAL A 121 -10.36 -38.04 -40.83
N LYS A 122 -11.25 -37.99 -39.84
CA LYS A 122 -11.73 -39.19 -39.14
C LYS A 122 -12.59 -40.06 -40.05
N ASP A 123 -13.51 -39.46 -40.83
CA ASP A 123 -14.31 -40.18 -41.81
C ASP A 123 -13.45 -40.82 -42.90
N GLU A 124 -12.40 -40.15 -43.36
CA GLU A 124 -11.45 -40.70 -44.34
C GLU A 124 -10.60 -41.83 -43.75
N ARG A 125 -10.14 -41.69 -42.50
CA ARG A 125 -9.43 -42.75 -41.76
C ARG A 125 -10.33 -43.96 -41.50
N ASP A 126 -11.60 -43.75 -41.15
CA ASP A 126 -12.55 -44.83 -40.89
C ASP A 126 -12.97 -45.52 -42.19
N ARG A 127 -13.08 -44.81 -43.31
CA ARG A 127 -13.25 -45.40 -44.65
C ARG A 127 -12.05 -46.26 -45.04
N LYS A 128 -10.83 -45.74 -44.85
CA LYS A 128 -9.58 -46.47 -45.15
C LYS A 128 -9.37 -47.67 -44.23
N LYS A 129 -9.78 -47.57 -42.96
CA LYS A 129 -9.81 -48.71 -42.02
C LYS A 129 -10.83 -49.76 -42.42
N LYS A 130 -12.05 -49.38 -42.81
CA LYS A 130 -13.07 -50.32 -43.29
C LYS A 130 -12.61 -51.05 -44.55
N GLU A 131 -11.97 -50.35 -45.48
CA GLU A 131 -11.38 -50.95 -46.68
C GLU A 131 -10.23 -51.91 -46.34
N ALA A 132 -9.36 -51.54 -45.39
CA ALA A 132 -8.29 -52.41 -44.91
C ALA A 132 -8.81 -53.62 -44.13
N GLU A 133 -9.88 -53.45 -43.34
CA GLU A 133 -10.54 -54.51 -42.57
C GLU A 133 -11.28 -55.49 -43.50
N GLU A 134 -11.90 -55.00 -44.57
CA GLU A 134 -12.49 -55.85 -45.61
C GLU A 134 -11.41 -56.64 -46.36
N ARG A 135 -10.22 -56.05 -46.56
CA ARG A 135 -9.05 -56.72 -47.15
C ARG A 135 -8.33 -57.66 -46.19
N LEU A 136 -8.56 -57.54 -44.88
CA LEU A 136 -7.90 -58.29 -43.81
C LEU A 136 -8.89 -59.11 -42.98
N LYS A 137 -9.96 -59.63 -43.59
CA LYS A 137 -10.84 -60.66 -42.98
C LYS A 137 -10.27 -62.08 -43.19
N PRO A 138 -9.54 -62.67 -42.24
CA PRO A 138 -9.43 -64.12 -42.10
C PRO A 138 -10.56 -64.65 -41.18
N LYS A 139 -11.05 -65.84 -41.53
CA LYS A 139 -12.01 -66.62 -40.73
C LYS A 139 -11.43 -66.98 -39.36
N GLY A 140 -12.04 -66.44 -38.30
CA GLY A 140 -12.26 -67.03 -36.98
C GLY A 140 -11.05 -67.32 -36.08
N ARG A 141 -11.05 -66.72 -34.87
CA ARG A 141 -10.86 -67.46 -33.60
C ARG A 141 -11.21 -66.63 -32.37
N ASN A 142 -12.03 -67.21 -31.50
CA ASN A 142 -12.40 -66.73 -30.17
C ASN A 142 -11.24 -66.92 -29.19
N PHE A 143 -10.86 -65.89 -28.41
CA PHE A 143 -10.37 -66.06 -27.04
C PHE A 143 -10.76 -64.86 -26.16
N LYS A 144 -11.30 -65.17 -24.98
CA LYS A 144 -11.72 -64.22 -23.93
C LYS A 144 -10.52 -63.84 -23.06
N ILE A 145 -10.30 -62.55 -22.83
CA ILE A 145 -9.35 -62.02 -21.84
C ILE A 145 -10.15 -61.21 -20.82
N SER A 146 -10.04 -61.59 -19.55
CA SER A 146 -10.65 -60.95 -18.38
C SER A 146 -9.85 -59.70 -17.96
N LYS A 147 -10.56 -58.63 -17.58
CA LYS A 147 -10.00 -57.42 -16.98
C LYS A 147 -9.91 -57.56 -15.46
N LYS A 148 -8.82 -57.06 -14.86
CA LYS A 148 -8.72 -56.78 -13.42
C LYS A 148 -8.00 -55.43 -13.19
N SER A 149 -8.36 -54.84 -12.04
CA SER A 149 -7.82 -53.71 -11.28
C SER A 149 -8.12 -52.29 -11.76
N GLU A 150 -9.10 -51.69 -11.07
CA GLU A 150 -9.26 -50.26 -10.83
C GLU A 150 -8.72 -49.98 -9.43
N SER A 151 -7.86 -48.96 -9.32
CA SER A 151 -7.16 -48.53 -8.12
C SER A 151 -7.71 -47.16 -7.70
N GLU A 152 -8.45 -47.10 -6.61
CA GLU A 152 -8.84 -45.86 -5.95
C GLU A 152 -7.67 -45.31 -5.11
N LYS A 153 -7.34 -44.04 -5.35
CA LYS A 153 -6.45 -43.22 -4.53
C LYS A 153 -7.17 -41.88 -4.26
N GLU A 154 -6.85 -41.35 -3.08
CA GLU A 154 -6.89 -39.94 -2.64
C GLU A 154 -8.11 -39.46 -1.83
N LYS A 155 -7.88 -39.21 -0.52
CA LYS A 155 -7.67 -37.85 0.06
C LYS A 155 -7.73 -37.90 1.61
N PRO A 156 -6.77 -37.29 2.33
CA PRO A 156 -7.07 -36.65 3.61
C PRO A 156 -6.93 -35.13 3.50
N GLY A 157 -7.97 -34.41 3.93
CA GLY A 157 -8.15 -32.98 3.73
C GLY A 157 -7.45 -32.09 4.76
N ASN A 158 -7.01 -30.94 4.25
CA ASN A 158 -7.29 -29.58 4.70
C ASN A 158 -7.23 -29.30 6.21
N GLN A 159 -6.01 -29.25 6.76
CA GLN A 159 -5.73 -28.54 8.01
C GLN A 159 -4.53 -27.58 7.93
N LEU A 160 -3.93 -27.42 6.75
CA LEU A 160 -2.78 -26.55 6.50
C LEU A 160 -3.17 -25.16 5.92
N ASP A 161 -4.43 -24.97 5.52
CA ASP A 161 -4.87 -23.76 4.82
C ASP A 161 -5.06 -22.54 5.75
N ALA A 162 -5.14 -22.74 7.08
CA ALA A 162 -5.40 -21.64 8.02
C ALA A 162 -4.14 -20.87 8.46
N ILE A 163 -2.96 -21.49 8.37
CA ILE A 163 -1.68 -20.86 8.78
C ILE A 163 -0.97 -20.21 7.58
N MET A 164 -1.21 -20.73 6.37
CA MET A 164 -0.65 -20.18 5.14
C MET A 164 -1.34 -18.88 4.68
N THR A 165 -2.60 -18.63 5.03
CA THR A 165 -3.34 -17.45 4.54
C THR A 165 -2.82 -16.10 5.05
N LYS A 166 -2.03 -16.04 6.13
CA LYS A 166 -1.46 -14.77 6.61
C LYS A 166 -0.13 -14.42 5.94
N GLU A 167 0.62 -15.44 5.51
CA GLU A 167 1.89 -15.28 4.79
C GLU A 167 1.69 -15.29 3.26
N GLU A 168 0.64 -15.94 2.74
CA GLU A 168 0.30 -15.95 1.31
C GLU A 168 -0.46 -14.71 0.83
N LEU A 169 -1.09 -13.92 1.72
CA LEU A 169 -1.80 -12.69 1.33
C LEU A 169 -0.90 -11.46 1.20
N GLN A 170 0.28 -11.48 1.79
CA GLN A 170 1.26 -10.42 1.64
C GLN A 170 2.38 -10.95 0.77
N LYS A 171 2.24 -10.76 -0.55
CA LYS A 171 3.36 -10.92 -1.49
C LYS A 171 4.61 -10.35 -0.83
N SER A 172 5.67 -11.15 -0.75
CA SER A 172 6.92 -10.70 -0.15
C SER A 172 7.34 -9.37 -0.77
N LYS A 173 7.99 -8.50 0.00
CA LYS A 173 8.47 -7.21 -0.50
C LYS A 173 9.26 -7.37 -1.80
N GLU A 174 10.06 -8.43 -1.87
CA GLU A 174 10.82 -8.82 -3.06
C GLU A 174 9.93 -9.21 -4.25
N GLN A 175 8.89 -10.03 -4.02
CA GLN A 175 7.91 -10.39 -5.05
C GLN A 175 7.13 -9.17 -5.56
N LEU A 176 6.80 -8.21 -4.69
CA LEU A 176 6.11 -6.98 -5.09
C LEU A 176 7.03 -6.07 -5.92
N GLU A 177 8.32 -6.02 -5.61
CA GLU A 177 9.33 -5.29 -6.38
C GLU A 177 9.57 -5.93 -7.74
N GLU A 178 9.64 -7.26 -7.82
CA GLU A 178 9.73 -8.02 -9.07
C GLU A 178 8.50 -7.82 -9.96
N GLU A 179 7.29 -7.91 -9.38
CA GLU A 179 6.06 -7.62 -10.11
C GLU A 179 6.02 -6.18 -10.61
N LYS A 180 6.45 -5.22 -9.79
CA LYS A 180 6.56 -3.81 -10.21
C LYS A 180 7.55 -3.67 -11.36
N GLN A 181 8.72 -4.30 -11.29
CA GLN A 181 9.71 -4.27 -12.37
C GLN A 181 9.16 -4.91 -13.65
N ALA A 182 8.46 -6.04 -13.55
CA ALA A 182 7.85 -6.71 -14.68
C ALA A 182 6.77 -5.84 -15.34
N ILE A 183 5.91 -5.20 -14.55
CA ILE A 183 4.89 -4.26 -15.05
C ILE A 183 5.54 -3.04 -15.71
N LEU A 184 6.60 -2.50 -15.11
CA LEU A 184 7.34 -1.38 -15.68
C LEU A 184 8.01 -1.76 -16.99
N ALA A 185 8.62 -2.94 -17.09
CA ALA A 185 9.21 -3.45 -18.33
C ALA A 185 8.15 -3.67 -19.42
N GLN A 186 6.95 -4.14 -19.06
CA GLN A 186 5.84 -4.28 -20.01
C GLN A 186 5.32 -2.91 -20.50
N ARG A 187 5.25 -1.91 -19.61
CA ARG A 187 4.72 -0.58 -19.94
C ARG A 187 5.74 0.30 -20.66
N ILE A 188 7.01 0.22 -20.28
CA ILE A 188 8.12 0.98 -20.87
C ILE A 188 8.67 0.16 -22.03
N GLN A 189 8.14 0.42 -23.22
CA GLN A 189 8.64 -0.21 -24.43
C GLN A 189 10.04 0.35 -24.77
N PRO A 190 11.03 -0.52 -25.07
CA PRO A 190 12.36 -0.08 -25.45
C PRO A 190 12.30 0.78 -26.73
N LEU A 191 13.06 1.87 -26.73
CA LEU A 191 13.09 2.83 -27.82
C LEU A 191 13.98 2.32 -28.95
N ILE A 192 13.36 1.91 -30.06
CA ILE A 192 14.08 1.57 -31.29
C ILE A 192 14.20 2.85 -32.11
N THR A 193 15.41 3.39 -32.22
CA THR A 193 15.73 4.59 -33.01
C THR A 193 16.52 4.28 -34.27
N GLU A 194 17.08 3.07 -34.39
CA GLU A 194 17.92 2.66 -35.51
C GLU A 194 17.08 2.48 -36.79
N GLY A 195 17.49 3.16 -37.87
CA GLY A 195 16.84 3.07 -39.18
C GLY A 195 15.59 3.94 -39.38
N LEU A 196 15.21 4.80 -38.41
CA LEU A 196 14.13 5.77 -38.62
C LEU A 196 14.61 7.01 -39.37
N SER A 197 13.77 7.56 -40.25
CA SER A 197 13.99 8.84 -40.90
C SER A 197 13.80 10.02 -39.92
N SER A 198 14.37 11.18 -40.23
CA SER A 198 14.28 12.40 -39.39
C SER A 198 12.84 12.78 -39.06
N GLU A 199 11.93 12.70 -40.03
CA GLU A 199 10.51 13.01 -39.85
C GLU A 199 9.83 12.04 -38.87
N LYS A 200 10.08 10.74 -39.00
CA LYS A 200 9.52 9.73 -38.10
C LYS A 200 10.09 9.83 -36.68
N LEU A 201 11.35 10.23 -36.54
CA LEU A 201 11.96 10.52 -35.23
C LEU A 201 11.27 11.72 -34.55
N ALA A 202 10.92 12.75 -35.32
CA ALA A 202 10.20 13.92 -34.80
C ALA A 202 8.77 13.57 -34.36
N GLU A 203 8.06 12.74 -35.12
CA GLU A 203 6.73 12.21 -34.74
C GLU A 203 6.81 11.38 -33.45
N LYS A 204 7.74 10.42 -33.38
CA LYS A 204 7.98 9.62 -32.17
C LYS A 204 8.28 10.49 -30.94
N ALA A 205 9.06 11.57 -31.10
CA ALA A 205 9.36 12.48 -30.01
C ALA A 205 8.12 13.22 -29.51
N ARG A 206 7.22 13.65 -30.42
CA ARG A 206 5.93 14.27 -30.05
C ARG A 206 5.03 13.28 -29.33
N ASP A 207 4.89 12.06 -29.84
CA ASP A 207 4.08 11.02 -29.22
C ASP A 207 4.53 10.69 -27.79
N LEU A 208 5.85 10.58 -27.60
CA LEU A 208 6.43 10.37 -26.27
C LEU A 208 6.18 11.56 -25.35
N ASN A 209 6.28 12.79 -25.86
CA ASN A 209 6.00 13.99 -25.07
C ASN A 209 4.54 14.02 -24.60
N ASP A 210 3.58 13.74 -25.50
CA ASP A 210 2.16 13.68 -25.16
C ASP A 210 1.84 12.52 -24.22
N HIS A 211 2.56 11.40 -24.34
CA HIS A 211 2.45 10.29 -23.41
C HIS A 211 2.95 10.65 -22.01
N ILE A 212 4.11 11.29 -21.91
CA ILE A 212 4.67 11.76 -20.63
C ILE A 212 3.73 12.77 -19.96
N ARG A 213 3.17 13.72 -20.72
CA ARG A 213 2.20 14.70 -20.19
C ARG A 213 0.98 14.03 -19.57
N ARG A 214 0.44 12.98 -20.21
CA ARG A 214 -0.66 12.18 -19.66
C ARG A 214 -0.27 11.46 -18.37
N LEU A 215 0.90 10.81 -18.35
CA LEU A 215 1.40 10.11 -17.18
C LEU A 215 1.66 11.04 -15.97
N GLU A 216 2.15 12.26 -16.22
CA GLU A 216 2.32 13.26 -15.16
C GLU A 216 0.97 13.71 -14.57
N GLY A 217 -0.07 13.83 -15.40
CA GLY A 217 -1.44 14.08 -14.94
C GLY A 217 -1.96 12.95 -14.04
N ASP A 218 -1.81 11.69 -14.50
CA ASP A 218 -2.21 10.51 -13.72
C ASP A 218 -1.47 10.42 -12.38
N LYS A 219 -0.16 10.70 -12.39
CA LYS A 219 0.67 10.74 -11.19
C LYS A 219 0.16 11.78 -10.20
N TYR A 220 -0.14 13.00 -10.65
CA TYR A 220 -0.70 14.04 -9.79
C TYR A 220 -2.02 13.59 -9.14
N ASP A 221 -2.95 13.03 -9.92
CA ASP A 221 -4.23 12.56 -9.38
C ASP A 221 -4.05 11.43 -8.35
N LEU A 222 -3.13 10.49 -8.59
CA LEU A 222 -2.80 9.41 -7.66
C LEU A 222 -2.16 9.93 -6.38
N GLU A 223 -1.24 10.90 -6.48
CA GLU A 223 -0.62 11.54 -5.32
C GLU A 223 -1.66 12.28 -4.46
N GLN A 224 -2.62 12.98 -5.08
CA GLN A 224 -3.70 13.65 -4.36
C GLN A 224 -4.62 12.64 -3.65
N ARG A 225 -4.96 11.53 -4.31
CA ARG A 225 -5.72 10.42 -3.69
C ARG A 225 -4.96 9.81 -2.53
N PHE A 226 -3.66 9.58 -2.70
CA PHE A 226 -2.79 9.03 -1.67
C PHE A 226 -2.72 9.94 -0.44
N LYS A 227 -2.53 11.25 -0.63
CA LYS A 227 -2.56 12.24 0.48
C LYS A 227 -3.89 12.21 1.24
N ARG A 228 -5.01 12.12 0.51
CA ARG A 228 -6.34 12.00 1.14
C ARG A 228 -6.49 10.71 1.94
N GLN A 229 -6.07 9.57 1.38
CA GLN A 229 -6.09 8.29 2.10
C GLN A 229 -5.19 8.31 3.35
N GLN A 230 -4.02 8.96 3.27
CA GLN A 230 -3.15 9.14 4.43
C GLN A 230 -3.82 9.97 5.51
N TYR A 231 -4.48 11.06 5.15
CA TYR A 231 -5.26 11.87 6.08
C TYR A 231 -6.37 11.04 6.76
N ASP A 232 -7.17 10.33 5.96
CA ASP A 232 -8.26 9.48 6.47
C ASP A 232 -7.71 8.38 7.42
N MET A 233 -6.55 7.79 7.08
CA MET A 233 -5.88 6.79 7.91
C MET A 233 -5.40 7.38 9.25
N ILE A 234 -4.86 8.59 9.25
CA ILE A 234 -4.42 9.29 10.47
C ILE A 234 -5.62 9.60 11.36
N GLU A 235 -6.73 10.10 10.79
CA GLU A 235 -7.95 10.40 11.55
C GLU A 235 -8.55 9.12 12.17
N LEU A 236 -8.60 8.03 11.41
CA LEU A 236 -9.06 6.73 11.92
C LEU A 236 -8.17 6.19 13.04
N ALA A 237 -6.85 6.33 12.90
CA ALA A 237 -5.90 5.94 13.94
C ALA A 237 -6.07 6.77 15.22
N GLU A 238 -6.30 8.08 15.09
CA GLU A 238 -6.57 8.97 16.21
C GLU A 238 -7.90 8.63 16.91
N ARG A 239 -8.97 8.44 16.13
CA ARG A 239 -10.29 8.03 16.66
C ARG A 239 -10.20 6.71 17.40
N SER A 240 -9.45 5.74 16.87
CA SER A 240 -9.18 4.46 17.54
C SER A 240 -8.43 4.65 18.85
N ARG A 241 -7.40 5.51 18.89
CA ARG A 241 -6.68 5.86 20.13
C ARG A 241 -7.61 6.52 21.16
N GLN A 242 -8.50 7.41 20.75
CA GLN A 242 -9.47 8.06 21.66
C GLN A 242 -10.46 7.04 22.24
N MET A 243 -11.00 6.14 21.41
CA MET A 243 -11.87 5.05 21.87
C MET A 243 -11.17 4.12 22.87
N ASN A 244 -9.89 3.80 22.62
CA ASN A 244 -9.11 2.91 23.49
C ASN A 244 -8.71 3.59 24.81
N LYS A 245 -8.47 4.91 24.83
CA LYS A 245 -8.27 5.70 26.06
C LYS A 245 -9.52 5.68 26.97
N GLY A 246 -10.71 5.74 26.40
CA GLY A 246 -11.98 5.64 27.15
C GLY A 246 -12.23 4.24 27.73
N LYS A 247 -11.80 3.19 27.03
CA LYS A 247 -11.93 1.79 27.49
C LYS A 247 -10.89 1.41 28.55
N ALA A 248 -9.71 2.03 28.57
CA ALA A 248 -8.67 1.75 29.56
C ALA A 248 -9.00 2.25 30.99
N LYS A 249 -10.02 3.10 31.18
CA LYS A 249 -10.50 3.49 32.53
C LYS A 249 -11.35 2.42 33.23
N ARG A 250 -11.67 1.30 32.56
CA ARG A 250 -12.22 0.10 33.22
C ARG A 250 -11.30 -1.10 32.95
N GLY A 251 -10.23 -1.17 33.75
CA GLY A 251 -9.58 -2.40 34.18
C GLY A 251 -9.38 -3.49 33.13
N VAL A 252 -8.53 -3.26 32.13
CA VAL A 252 -7.81 -4.34 31.44
C VAL A 252 -6.40 -3.85 31.15
N ALA A 253 -5.43 -4.68 31.50
CA ALA A 253 -4.00 -4.43 31.42
C ALA A 253 -3.57 -3.80 30.09
N THR A 254 -2.69 -2.81 30.24
CA THR A 254 -1.84 -2.21 29.21
C THR A 254 -1.49 -3.17 28.09
N VAL A 255 -2.12 -2.99 26.92
CA VAL A 255 -1.50 -3.39 25.65
C VAL A 255 -0.24 -2.53 25.55
N GLN A 256 0.91 -3.18 25.76
CA GLN A 256 2.24 -2.59 25.61
C GLN A 256 2.37 -2.09 24.17
N VAL A 257 2.06 -0.81 23.95
CA VAL A 257 2.61 -0.06 22.85
C VAL A 257 4.06 0.15 23.24
N ASP A 258 4.92 -0.69 22.66
CA ASP A 258 6.36 -0.52 22.46
C ASP A 258 7.05 0.42 23.46
N GLU A 259 7.90 -0.13 24.33
CA GLU A 259 8.73 0.59 25.31
C GLU A 259 9.70 1.63 24.69
N SER A 260 9.57 1.90 23.39
CA SER A 260 10.22 2.98 22.64
C SER A 260 9.68 4.38 22.94
N PHE A 261 8.55 4.52 23.66
CA PHE A 261 8.05 5.84 24.06
C PHE A 261 8.85 6.42 25.24
N ASP A 262 9.92 7.14 24.92
CA ASP A 262 10.75 7.81 25.91
C ASP A 262 10.04 9.04 26.50
N ARG A 263 9.27 8.80 27.58
CA ARG A 263 8.58 9.84 28.37
C ARG A 263 9.48 11.00 28.83
N LEU A 264 10.80 10.83 28.81
CA LEU A 264 11.76 11.87 29.19
C LEU A 264 12.06 12.83 28.02
N ALA A 265 12.00 12.35 26.77
CA ALA A 265 12.23 13.16 25.57
C ALA A 265 11.13 14.21 25.37
N ASP A 266 9.89 13.90 25.72
CA ASP A 266 8.77 14.87 25.70
C ASP A 266 8.95 16.01 26.71
N LYS A 267 9.64 15.76 27.83
CA LYS A 267 9.85 16.76 28.89
C LYS A 267 11.09 17.62 28.65
N PHE A 268 12.06 17.09 27.92
CA PHE A 268 13.34 17.76 27.66
C PHE A 268 13.68 17.66 26.18
N THR A 269 13.01 18.50 25.38
CA THR A 269 13.17 18.57 23.91
C THR A 269 14.57 18.98 23.46
N SER A 270 15.39 19.54 24.35
CA SER A 270 16.76 19.98 24.09
C SER A 270 17.83 18.94 24.50
N ALA A 271 17.42 17.81 25.09
CA ALA A 271 18.35 16.78 25.53
C ALA A 271 18.70 15.83 24.35
N PRO A 272 19.97 15.41 24.21
CA PRO A 272 20.36 14.44 23.19
C PRO A 272 19.59 13.12 23.34
N PRO A 273 19.31 12.40 22.23
CA PRO A 273 18.59 11.13 22.29
C PRO A 273 19.37 10.10 23.10
N LYS A 274 18.66 9.26 23.86
CA LYS A 274 19.27 8.20 24.67
C LYS A 274 20.00 7.20 23.77
N ILE A 275 21.27 6.97 24.08
CA ILE A 275 22.07 5.95 23.43
C ILE A 275 21.69 4.59 24.05
N GLN A 276 21.16 3.68 23.24
CA GLN A 276 20.86 2.31 23.67
C GLN A 276 22.18 1.54 23.81
N LEU A 277 22.59 1.23 25.04
CA LEU A 277 23.83 0.50 25.34
C LEU A 277 23.74 -1.02 25.13
N CYS A 278 22.52 -1.56 25.01
CA CYS A 278 22.25 -2.98 24.78
C CYS A 278 21.33 -3.13 23.58
N SER A 279 21.48 -4.23 22.85
CA SER A 279 20.62 -4.50 21.69
C SER A 279 19.18 -4.75 22.16
N LYS A 280 18.19 -4.27 21.40
CA LYS A 280 16.76 -4.55 21.66
C LYS A 280 16.42 -6.05 21.69
N TYR A 281 17.32 -6.89 21.17
CA TYR A 281 17.21 -8.35 21.17
C TYR A 281 17.99 -9.02 22.31
N GLU A 282 18.79 -8.27 23.07
CA GLU A 282 19.60 -8.78 24.19
C GLU A 282 18.72 -9.08 25.42
N ARG A 283 17.58 -8.40 25.52
CA ARG A 283 16.57 -8.60 26.57
C ARG A 283 15.42 -9.47 26.08
N HIS A 284 15.73 -10.60 25.43
CA HIS A 284 14.70 -11.63 25.27
C HIS A 284 14.67 -12.46 26.56
N THR A 285 13.54 -12.44 27.26
CA THR A 285 13.35 -13.27 28.45
C THR A 285 13.42 -14.72 28.02
N ASP A 286 14.49 -15.41 28.42
CA ASP A 286 14.68 -16.81 28.08
C ASP A 286 13.56 -17.65 28.72
N HIS A 287 12.68 -18.19 27.87
CA HIS A 287 11.57 -19.04 28.28
C HIS A 287 12.00 -20.49 28.60
N ARG A 288 13.27 -20.84 28.36
CA ARG A 288 13.81 -22.17 28.68
C ARG A 288 13.85 -22.39 30.20
N SER A 289 13.55 -23.62 30.61
CA SER A 289 13.63 -24.02 32.02
C SER A 289 15.07 -23.90 32.53
N TYR A 290 15.25 -23.80 33.85
CA TYR A 290 16.60 -23.70 34.44
C TYR A 290 17.54 -24.83 33.97
N LYS A 291 17.01 -26.06 33.86
CA LYS A 291 17.76 -27.22 33.40
C LYS A 291 18.21 -27.07 31.94
N GLU A 292 17.33 -26.60 31.06
CA GLU A 292 17.65 -26.38 29.64
C GLU A 292 18.68 -25.27 29.46
N ARG A 293 18.62 -24.20 30.27
CA ARG A 293 19.64 -23.14 30.25
C ARG A 293 21.00 -23.66 30.69
N MET A 294 21.06 -24.48 31.75
CA MET A 294 22.31 -25.10 32.22
C MET A 294 22.94 -25.98 31.14
N VAL A 295 22.14 -26.84 30.48
CA VAL A 295 22.63 -27.69 29.38
C VAL A 295 23.20 -26.86 28.24
N LEU A 296 22.53 -25.76 27.88
CA LEU A 296 22.98 -24.89 26.79
C LEU A 296 24.29 -24.18 27.11
N PHE A 297 24.45 -23.74 28.36
CA PHE A 297 25.72 -23.17 28.84
C PHE A 297 26.84 -24.21 28.88
N GLU A 298 26.56 -25.43 29.35
CA GLU A 298 27.51 -26.55 29.35
C GLU A 298 27.88 -27.01 27.94
N GLU A 299 26.96 -26.93 26.98
CA GLU A 299 27.21 -27.23 25.57
C GLU A 299 28.01 -26.13 24.87
N LEU A 300 27.71 -24.85 25.10
CA LEU A 300 28.52 -23.74 24.55
C LEU A 300 29.91 -23.65 25.16
N ALA A 301 30.10 -24.12 26.40
CA ALA A 301 31.41 -24.16 27.06
C ALA A 301 32.31 -25.30 26.55
N LYS A 302 31.77 -26.22 25.74
CA LYS A 302 32.60 -27.25 25.08
C LYS A 302 33.29 -26.60 23.89
N ASP A 303 34.63 -26.64 23.90
CA ASP A 303 35.41 -26.18 22.76
C ASP A 303 34.94 -26.91 21.49
N PRO A 304 34.70 -26.17 20.38
CA PRO A 304 34.29 -26.80 19.14
C PRO A 304 35.38 -27.80 18.72
N PRO A 305 35.00 -29.00 18.21
CA PRO A 305 35.99 -29.95 17.74
C PRO A 305 36.85 -29.28 16.66
N PRO A 306 38.18 -29.50 16.66
CA PRO A 306 39.03 -28.92 15.64
C PRO A 306 38.53 -29.33 14.26
N PRO A 307 38.49 -28.41 13.28
CA PRO A 307 37.94 -28.71 11.96
C PRO A 307 38.70 -29.88 11.34
N GLU A 308 37.98 -30.89 10.88
CA GLU A 308 38.57 -32.01 10.14
C GLU A 308 39.11 -31.51 8.79
N ILE A 309 40.41 -31.26 8.74
CA ILE A 309 41.10 -30.90 7.51
C ILE A 309 41.24 -32.19 6.69
N ASN A 310 40.23 -32.49 5.87
CA ASN A 310 40.35 -33.48 4.81
C ASN A 310 41.38 -32.97 3.79
N ARG A 311 42.65 -33.33 4.00
CA ARG A 311 43.71 -33.13 3.00
C ARG A 311 43.41 -34.06 1.83
N LEU A 312 42.66 -33.57 0.85
CA LEU A 312 42.63 -34.18 -0.47
C LEU A 312 44.06 -34.15 -1.05
N GLY A 313 44.65 -35.34 -1.23
CA GLY A 313 45.85 -35.51 -2.04
C GLY A 313 47.01 -36.22 -1.34
N THR A 314 46.84 -37.49 -0.98
CA THR A 314 47.94 -38.44 -1.08
C THR A 314 47.80 -39.21 -2.40
N PRO A 315 48.78 -39.12 -3.32
CA PRO A 315 48.72 -39.87 -4.56
C PRO A 315 48.88 -41.37 -4.24
N GLN A 316 47.98 -42.20 -4.78
CA GLN A 316 48.19 -43.64 -4.85
C GLN A 316 49.53 -43.91 -5.54
N LYS A 317 50.50 -44.45 -4.81
CA LYS A 317 51.71 -45.01 -5.39
C LYS A 317 51.33 -46.37 -5.99
N GLY A 318 51.46 -46.46 -7.30
CA GLY A 318 51.13 -47.64 -8.09
C GLY A 318 51.89 -48.90 -7.64
N GLN A 319 51.22 -50.02 -7.85
CA GLN A 319 51.80 -51.35 -7.96
C GLN A 319 52.64 -51.40 -9.24
N ASP A 320 53.93 -51.72 -9.13
CA ASP A 320 54.64 -52.70 -9.97
C ASP A 320 56.14 -52.58 -9.72
N GLU A 321 56.70 -53.53 -8.97
CA GLU A 321 57.99 -54.23 -9.12
C GLU A 321 57.94 -55.30 -8.00
N GLY A 322 58.04 -56.60 -8.20
CA GLY A 322 58.58 -57.42 -9.26
C GLY A 322 58.78 -58.79 -8.60
N ALA A 323 58.05 -59.80 -9.07
CA ALA A 323 58.25 -61.17 -8.63
C ALA A 323 59.57 -61.69 -9.20
N ALA A 324 60.52 -62.02 -8.31
CA ALA A 324 61.66 -62.88 -8.57
C ALA A 324 61.92 -63.65 -7.26
N GLU A 325 61.41 -64.88 -7.20
CA GLU A 325 62.21 -66.11 -7.26
C GLU A 325 62.55 -66.65 -5.87
N THR A 326 61.71 -67.58 -5.43
CA THR A 326 62.07 -68.63 -4.49
C THR A 326 62.85 -69.69 -5.27
N ALA A 327 64.16 -69.81 -5.04
CA ALA A 327 64.95 -70.96 -5.45
C ALA A 327 65.99 -71.30 -4.38
N GLN A 328 65.84 -72.51 -3.80
CA GLN A 328 66.86 -73.40 -3.24
C GLN A 328 67.59 -72.92 -1.97
N GLU A 329 67.42 -73.56 -0.80
CA GLU A 329 67.92 -74.89 -0.41
C GLU A 329 69.46 -74.95 -0.31
N SER A 330 69.97 -75.34 0.88
CA SER A 330 71.34 -75.80 1.18
C SER A 330 72.46 -74.75 1.39
N ALA A 331 72.64 -74.34 2.65
CA ALA A 331 73.87 -74.52 3.44
C ALA A 331 73.73 -73.77 4.77
N GLU A 332 73.11 -74.36 5.79
CA GLU A 332 73.76 -74.96 6.97
C GLU A 332 72.71 -75.53 7.93
#